data_AF-A0A943DHI7-F1
#
_entry.id   AF-A0A943DHI7-F1
#
_cell.length_a   1.000
_cell.length_b   1.000
_cell.length_c   1.000
_cell.angle_alpha   90.00
_cell.angle_beta   90.00
_cell.angle_gamma   90.00
#
_symmetry.space_group_name_H-M   'P 1'
#
loop_
_entity.id
_entity.type
_entity.pdbx_description
1 polymer ?
#
loop_
_entity_poly.entity_id
_entity_poly.type
_entity_poly.pdbx_seq_one_letter_code
_entity_poly.pdbx_strand_id
1 'polypeptide(L)'
;MIVKKIFYLQIITILLIVTGCSTNHKELKASNKHFDDYYLYNPKADIKDFQFFNDKNGLVVEWKFDENEQKESLSATGNVERIRANSNFLIRQRERVRDLTANKKMKSDEYFYLDIYDLKNKKLSKKEVNLWKILVDYIGNDDFELVSTLPTIQKINGNDYSIIKTQKQKKYHFFILNLKTLKIDGEKTEQELKEKNRVYLTISTSDSGDAGVYPYDNSFWKDKSYKGNINLKESNLTAFELFSKPDAFAYKVINSENGAITNGKELIDLETGFLKQGVSVYDHAHLPGKFSIEGKETKISHFDDIQKYYNGLLDPN
;
A
#
# COMPACT_ATOMS: atom_id res chain seq x y z
N MET A 1 -64.57 42.33 -19.64
CA MET A 1 -66.03 42.41 -19.38
C MET A 1 -66.65 41.12 -19.88
N ILE A 2 -67.11 40.26 -18.95
CA ILE A 2 -68.14 39.22 -19.06
C ILE A 2 -67.92 38.20 -20.22
N VAL A 3 -67.79 36.90 -19.97
CA VAL A 3 -68.94 35.99 -20.04
C VAL A 3 -68.56 34.60 -19.45
N LYS A 4 -69.33 34.23 -18.42
CA LYS A 4 -69.97 32.93 -18.11
C LYS A 4 -69.12 31.65 -18.15
N LYS A 5 -68.93 31.00 -17.00
CA LYS A 5 -69.87 30.12 -16.28
C LYS A 5 -70.15 28.78 -16.99
N ILE A 6 -69.60 27.72 -16.37
CA ILE A 6 -70.23 26.45 -15.98
C ILE A 6 -70.98 25.65 -17.07
N PHE A 7 -70.51 24.44 -17.40
CA PHE A 7 -71.13 23.15 -17.04
C PHE A 7 -70.53 22.01 -17.92
N TYR A 8 -69.96 21.01 -17.23
CA TYR A 8 -69.91 19.57 -17.58
C TYR A 8 -69.07 19.14 -18.79
N LEU A 9 -68.44 17.96 -18.85
CA LEU A 9 -68.08 16.87 -17.93
C LEU A 9 -67.26 15.90 -18.81
N GLN A 10 -66.26 15.22 -18.23
CA GLN A 10 -65.45 14.11 -18.80
C GLN A 10 -64.40 14.53 -19.86
N ILE A 11 -63.10 14.20 -19.76
CA ILE A 11 -62.39 12.97 -19.33
C ILE A 11 -60.99 13.45 -18.81
N ILE A 12 -60.64 13.28 -17.52
CA ILE A 12 -59.80 12.19 -16.95
C ILE A 12 -58.41 12.16 -17.63
N THR A 13 -57.23 12.32 -17.04
CA THR A 13 -56.73 12.42 -15.65
C THR A 13 -55.24 12.81 -15.77
N ILE A 14 -54.82 13.97 -15.27
CA ILE A 14 -53.41 14.23 -14.93
C ILE A 14 -53.43 14.89 -13.56
N LEU A 15 -53.48 14.04 -12.53
CA LEU A 15 -53.38 14.45 -11.14
C LEU A 15 -51.97 14.14 -10.63
N LEU A 16 -51.37 15.17 -10.05
CA LEU A 16 -50.37 15.15 -8.97
C LEU A 16 -48.90 14.95 -9.34
N ILE A 17 -48.27 16.10 -9.56
CA ILE A 17 -46.98 16.42 -8.94
C ILE A 17 -47.23 16.58 -7.42
N VAL A 18 -46.67 15.69 -6.60
CA VAL A 18 -46.27 16.00 -5.20
C VAL A 18 -44.99 15.21 -4.88
N THR A 19 -43.88 15.96 -4.85
CA THR A 19 -42.66 15.84 -4.04
C THR A 19 -42.12 14.46 -3.62
N GLY A 20 -40.88 14.20 -4.03
CA GLY A 20 -39.99 13.20 -3.44
C GLY A 20 -38.55 13.43 -3.88
N CYS A 21 -37.92 14.48 -3.33
CA CYS A 21 -36.46 14.57 -3.32
C CYS A 21 -35.92 13.44 -2.44
N SER A 22 -35.36 12.40 -3.05
CA SER A 22 -34.47 11.45 -2.38
C SER A 22 -33.55 10.80 -3.41
N THR A 23 -32.28 11.24 -3.39
CA THR A 23 -31.06 10.46 -3.67
C THR A 23 -31.19 9.31 -4.68
N ASN A 24 -30.97 9.61 -5.95
CA ASN A 24 -30.65 8.59 -6.94
C ASN A 24 -29.20 8.12 -6.73
N HIS A 25 -29.03 7.05 -5.94
CA HIS A 25 -27.95 6.10 -6.17
C HIS A 25 -28.10 5.61 -7.62
N LYS A 26 -27.25 6.13 -8.53
CA LYS A 26 -27.17 5.60 -9.88
C LYS A 26 -26.63 4.18 -9.80
N GLU A 27 -27.54 3.23 -9.92
CA GLU A 27 -27.27 1.88 -10.40
C GLU A 27 -26.51 1.99 -11.73
N LEU A 28 -25.19 1.81 -11.68
CA LEU A 28 -24.38 1.48 -12.84
C LEU A 28 -24.52 -0.02 -13.11
N LYS A 29 -25.64 -0.40 -13.73
CA LYS A 29 -25.73 -1.65 -14.49
C LYS A 29 -25.62 -1.27 -15.97
N ALA A 30 -24.41 -1.28 -16.51
CA ALA A 30 -24.18 -1.11 -17.94
C ALA A 30 -23.00 -1.95 -18.44
N SER A 31 -23.32 -2.84 -19.38
CA SER A 31 -22.46 -3.68 -20.23
C SER A 31 -21.81 -4.93 -19.61
N ASN A 32 -22.60 -6.01 -19.58
CA ASN A 32 -22.09 -7.38 -19.47
C ASN A 32 -21.28 -7.75 -20.73
N LYS A 33 -19.98 -7.48 -20.71
CA LYS A 33 -18.97 -8.29 -21.41
C LYS A 33 -18.07 -8.86 -20.31
N HIS A 34 -18.09 -10.18 -20.14
CA HIS A 34 -17.32 -10.93 -19.16
C HIS A 34 -15.86 -10.48 -19.04
N PHE A 35 -15.58 -9.65 -18.03
CA PHE A 35 -14.28 -9.47 -17.37
C PHE A 35 -14.63 -8.86 -16.01
N ASP A 36 -14.81 -9.68 -14.96
CA ASP A 36 -14.80 -9.27 -13.54
C ASP A 36 -15.11 -10.48 -12.63
N ASP A 37 -14.25 -11.52 -12.66
CA ASP A 37 -14.37 -12.64 -11.71
C ASP A 37 -13.72 -12.33 -10.35
N TYR A 38 -12.85 -11.32 -10.24
CA TYR A 38 -12.00 -11.08 -9.06
C TYR A 38 -11.90 -9.59 -8.69
N TYR A 39 -11.87 -9.28 -7.39
CA TYR A 39 -11.69 -7.92 -6.85
C TYR A 39 -10.23 -7.47 -6.84
N LEU A 40 -9.32 -8.32 -6.35
CA LEU A 40 -7.88 -8.07 -6.41
C LEU A 40 -7.22 -9.14 -7.25
N TYR A 41 -6.38 -8.69 -8.17
CA TYR A 41 -5.54 -9.55 -8.98
C TYR A 41 -4.19 -8.91 -9.21
N ASN A 42 -3.15 -9.46 -8.58
CA ASN A 42 -1.76 -9.05 -8.81
C ASN A 42 -1.07 -10.12 -9.66
N PRO A 43 -0.32 -9.74 -10.70
CA PRO A 43 0.28 -10.70 -11.61
C PRO A 43 1.50 -11.35 -10.98
N LYS A 44 1.84 -12.56 -11.37
CA LYS A 44 3.12 -13.16 -11.05
C LYS A 44 4.27 -12.31 -11.61
N ALA A 45 5.31 -12.16 -10.81
CA ALA A 45 6.51 -11.44 -11.20
C ALA A 45 7.74 -12.05 -10.53
N ASP A 46 8.86 -12.03 -11.24
CA ASP A 46 10.18 -12.31 -10.69
C ASP A 46 11.04 -11.05 -10.75
N ILE A 47 11.98 -10.90 -9.82
CA ILE A 47 12.98 -9.83 -9.90
C ILE A 47 13.95 -10.18 -11.03
N LYS A 48 14.02 -9.32 -12.03
CA LYS A 48 15.00 -9.41 -13.12
C LYS A 48 16.34 -8.86 -12.68
N ASP A 49 16.33 -7.72 -11.99
CA ASP A 49 17.51 -7.05 -11.49
C ASP A 49 17.14 -6.16 -10.30
N PHE A 50 18.08 -5.90 -9.40
CA PHE A 50 17.85 -5.03 -8.24
C PHE A 50 19.13 -4.33 -7.79
N GLN A 51 18.97 -3.13 -7.24
CA GLN A 51 20.08 -2.33 -6.73
C GLN A 51 19.68 -1.63 -5.43
N PHE A 52 20.48 -1.84 -4.38
CA PHE A 52 20.39 -1.02 -3.18
C PHE A 52 21.02 0.36 -3.42
N PHE A 53 20.45 1.39 -2.80
CA PHE A 53 20.99 2.75 -2.79
C PHE A 53 20.75 3.40 -1.42
N ASN A 54 21.31 4.60 -1.21
CA ASN A 54 21.20 5.36 0.03
C ASN A 54 21.53 4.50 1.28
N ASP A 55 22.73 3.92 1.31
CA ASP A 55 23.20 3.04 2.38
C ASP A 55 22.26 1.86 2.71
N LYS A 56 21.66 1.28 1.66
CA LYS A 56 20.68 0.18 1.72
C LYS A 56 19.34 0.55 2.36
N ASN A 57 19.04 1.85 2.51
CA ASN A 57 17.71 2.32 2.91
C ASN A 57 16.74 2.44 1.72
N GLY A 58 17.27 2.36 0.50
CA GLY A 58 16.52 2.30 -0.74
C GLY A 58 16.81 1.05 -1.54
N LEU A 59 15.80 0.55 -2.24
CA LEU A 59 15.93 -0.57 -3.16
C LEU A 59 15.21 -0.25 -4.47
N VAL A 60 15.91 -0.33 -5.60
CA VAL A 60 15.31 -0.33 -6.93
C VAL A 60 15.21 -1.77 -7.41
N VAL A 61 14.05 -2.14 -7.98
CA VAL A 61 13.81 -3.48 -8.53
C VAL A 61 13.25 -3.34 -9.93
N GLU A 62 13.88 -3.99 -10.90
CA GLU A 62 13.28 -4.27 -12.20
C GLU A 62 12.55 -5.60 -12.11
N TRP A 63 11.25 -5.59 -12.39
CA TRP A 63 10.42 -6.78 -12.41
C TRP A 63 10.36 -7.38 -13.81
N LYS A 64 10.25 -8.70 -13.86
CA LYS A 64 9.81 -9.47 -15.02
C LYS A 64 8.44 -10.04 -14.69
N PHE A 65 7.41 -9.37 -15.17
CA PHE A 65 6.03 -9.80 -15.00
C PHE A 65 5.70 -10.96 -15.94
N ASP A 66 4.79 -11.83 -15.53
CA ASP A 66 4.06 -12.68 -16.46
C ASP A 66 3.16 -11.80 -17.31
N GLU A 67 3.40 -11.76 -18.63
CA GLU A 67 2.71 -10.82 -19.53
C GLU A 67 1.20 -11.07 -19.62
N ASN A 68 0.76 -12.32 -19.46
CA ASN A 68 -0.66 -12.66 -19.55
C ASN A 68 -1.36 -12.24 -18.27
N GLU A 69 -0.80 -12.60 -17.11
CA GLU A 69 -1.35 -12.18 -15.82
C GLU A 69 -1.29 -10.65 -15.67
N GLN A 70 -0.25 -9.98 -16.17
CA GLN A 70 -0.13 -8.52 -16.10
C GLN A 70 -1.25 -7.80 -16.85
N LYS A 71 -1.58 -8.27 -18.05
CA LYS A 71 -2.70 -7.70 -18.84
C LYS A 71 -4.04 -7.89 -18.13
N GLU A 72 -4.30 -9.09 -17.62
CA GLU A 72 -5.52 -9.39 -16.87
C GLU A 72 -5.57 -8.59 -15.54
N SER A 73 -4.45 -8.43 -14.84
CA SER A 73 -4.35 -7.61 -13.63
C SER A 73 -4.61 -6.13 -13.86
N LEU A 74 -4.09 -5.55 -14.94
CA LEU A 74 -4.36 -4.16 -15.31
C LEU A 74 -5.84 -3.93 -15.68
N SER A 75 -6.55 -4.98 -16.07
CA SER A 75 -8.00 -4.92 -16.32
C SER A 75 -8.86 -5.10 -15.06
N ALA A 76 -8.28 -5.52 -13.94
CA ALA A 76 -9.01 -5.76 -12.69
C ALA A 76 -9.27 -4.47 -11.89
N THR A 77 -10.33 -4.49 -11.07
CA THR A 77 -10.84 -3.31 -10.36
C THR A 77 -10.02 -2.86 -9.13
N GLY A 78 -9.10 -3.70 -8.63
CA GLY A 78 -8.41 -3.47 -7.35
C GLY A 78 -6.90 -3.76 -7.34
N ASN A 79 -6.19 -3.59 -8.45
CA ASN A 79 -4.73 -3.80 -8.51
C ASN A 79 -4.00 -2.82 -7.56
N VAL A 80 -3.38 -3.37 -6.50
CA VAL A 80 -2.55 -2.62 -5.55
C VAL A 80 -1.27 -3.41 -5.33
N GLU A 81 -0.14 -2.88 -5.79
CA GLU A 81 1.16 -3.47 -5.50
C GLU A 81 1.54 -3.23 -4.04
N ARG A 82 1.43 -4.27 -3.21
CA ARG A 82 1.83 -4.25 -1.81
C ARG A 82 3.20 -4.90 -1.66
N ILE A 83 4.23 -4.06 -1.61
CA ILE A 83 5.62 -4.46 -1.43
C ILE A 83 6.12 -4.01 -0.06
N ARG A 84 6.81 -4.91 0.64
CA ARG A 84 7.42 -4.64 1.94
C ARG A 84 8.89 -5.03 1.85
N ALA A 85 9.79 -4.16 2.29
CA ALA A 85 11.21 -4.45 2.27
C ALA A 85 11.88 -4.03 3.58
N ASN A 86 12.80 -4.84 4.05
CA ASN A 86 13.81 -4.47 5.03
C ASN A 86 15.19 -4.89 4.51
N SER A 87 16.24 -4.68 5.31
CA SER A 87 17.61 -5.02 4.93
C SER A 87 17.84 -6.48 4.55
N ASN A 88 16.95 -7.39 4.92
CA ASN A 88 17.08 -8.84 4.77
C ASN A 88 16.13 -9.42 3.72
N PHE A 89 14.93 -8.87 3.58
CA PHE A 89 13.85 -9.46 2.80
C PHE A 89 13.09 -8.42 1.99
N LEU A 90 12.63 -8.82 0.81
CA LEU A 90 11.52 -8.17 0.10
C LEU A 90 10.35 -9.15 0.02
N ILE A 91 9.15 -8.67 0.33
CA ILE A 91 7.91 -9.41 0.25
C ILE A 91 6.99 -8.70 -0.73
N ARG A 92 6.47 -9.46 -1.69
CA ARG A 92 5.42 -9.02 -2.60
C ARG A 92 4.14 -9.81 -2.34
N GLN A 93 3.03 -9.11 -2.12
CA GLN A 93 1.72 -9.76 -1.96
C GLN A 93 1.08 -9.99 -3.33
N ARG A 94 0.63 -11.22 -3.56
CA ARG A 94 -0.01 -11.65 -4.80
C ARG A 94 -1.33 -12.32 -4.49
N GLU A 95 -2.42 -11.68 -4.89
CA GLU A 95 -3.78 -12.07 -4.49
C GLU A 95 -4.63 -12.28 -5.76
N ARG A 96 -5.55 -13.27 -5.73
CA ARG A 96 -6.62 -13.50 -6.71
C ARG A 96 -7.85 -13.92 -5.92
N VAL A 97 -8.76 -12.99 -5.68
CA VAL A 97 -9.90 -13.16 -4.75
C VAL A 97 -11.22 -12.67 -5.36
N ARG A 98 -12.29 -13.45 -5.19
CA ARG A 98 -13.65 -13.16 -5.68
C ARG A 98 -14.47 -12.30 -4.72
N ASP A 99 -14.08 -12.26 -3.45
CA ASP A 99 -14.63 -11.37 -2.45
C ASP A 99 -13.70 -10.15 -2.24
N LEU A 100 -14.18 -9.12 -1.54
CA LEU A 100 -13.40 -7.92 -1.22
C LEU A 100 -12.08 -8.21 -0.49
N THR A 101 -12.03 -9.31 0.26
CA THR A 101 -10.86 -9.79 0.99
C THR A 101 -10.78 -11.31 0.90
N ALA A 102 -9.56 -11.85 0.97
CA ALA A 102 -9.35 -13.27 1.15
C ALA A 102 -10.02 -13.74 2.45
N ASN A 103 -10.69 -14.88 2.41
CA ASN A 103 -11.41 -15.41 3.56
C ASN A 103 -11.44 -16.94 3.54
N LYS A 104 -11.97 -17.57 4.59
CA LYS A 104 -12.01 -19.03 4.72
C LYS A 104 -12.71 -19.76 3.55
N LYS A 105 -13.63 -19.09 2.85
CA LYS A 105 -14.47 -19.69 1.78
C LYS A 105 -13.85 -19.58 0.38
N MET A 106 -12.59 -19.16 0.29
CA MET A 106 -11.86 -19.13 -0.99
C MET A 106 -11.91 -20.49 -1.68
N LYS A 107 -12.15 -20.45 -2.99
CA LYS A 107 -12.18 -21.60 -3.89
C LYS A 107 -10.77 -21.99 -4.33
N SER A 108 -10.65 -23.16 -4.94
CA SER A 108 -9.36 -23.71 -5.36
C SER A 108 -8.64 -22.90 -6.45
N ASP A 109 -9.36 -22.07 -7.20
CA ASP A 109 -8.83 -21.15 -8.21
C ASP A 109 -8.43 -19.78 -7.65
N GLU A 110 -8.69 -19.52 -6.37
CA GLU A 110 -8.31 -18.30 -5.66
C GLU A 110 -7.01 -18.51 -4.89
N TYR A 111 -6.28 -17.42 -4.63
CA TYR A 111 -5.05 -17.50 -3.85
C TYR A 111 -4.72 -16.20 -3.11
N PHE A 112 -3.93 -16.36 -2.06
CA PHE A 112 -3.20 -15.28 -1.40
C PHE A 112 -1.77 -15.76 -1.16
N TYR A 113 -0.83 -15.26 -1.95
CA TYR A 113 0.58 -15.59 -1.91
C TYR A 113 1.43 -14.45 -1.37
N LEU A 114 2.49 -14.82 -0.67
CA LEU A 114 3.64 -13.94 -0.42
C LEU A 114 4.81 -14.46 -1.24
N ASP A 115 5.29 -13.66 -2.18
CA ASP A 115 6.56 -13.87 -2.87
C ASP A 115 7.67 -13.25 -2.01
N ILE A 116 8.47 -14.09 -1.35
CA ILE A 116 9.50 -13.68 -0.40
C ILE A 116 10.88 -13.84 -1.03
N TYR A 117 11.61 -12.76 -1.14
CA TYR A 117 12.96 -12.69 -1.67
C TYR A 117 13.96 -12.46 -0.54
N ASP A 118 14.97 -13.32 -0.44
CA ASP A 118 16.13 -13.11 0.45
C ASP A 118 17.12 -12.16 -0.23
N LEU A 119 17.36 -11.01 0.40
CA LEU A 119 18.24 -9.95 -0.09
C LEU A 119 19.66 -9.99 0.52
N LYS A 120 19.93 -10.93 1.44
CA LYS A 120 21.24 -11.01 2.14
C LYS A 120 22.36 -11.44 1.20
N ASN A 121 22.03 -12.26 0.21
CA ASN A 121 23.00 -12.86 -0.70
C ASN A 121 22.90 -12.23 -2.09
N LYS A 122 24.04 -12.15 -2.79
CA LYS A 122 24.09 -11.69 -4.19
C LYS A 122 23.24 -12.56 -5.13
N LYS A 123 23.10 -13.85 -4.83
CA LYS A 123 22.20 -14.76 -5.54
C LYS A 123 20.81 -14.65 -4.91
N LEU A 124 19.90 -14.01 -5.63
CA LEU A 124 18.52 -13.87 -5.23
C LEU A 124 17.86 -15.25 -5.09
N SER A 125 17.23 -15.51 -3.95
CA SER A 125 16.38 -16.69 -3.76
C SER A 125 14.96 -16.26 -3.44
N LYS A 126 14.00 -16.76 -4.23
CA LYS A 126 12.56 -16.56 -4.04
C LYS A 126 11.95 -17.78 -3.37
N LYS A 127 11.05 -17.55 -2.43
CA LYS A 127 10.12 -18.55 -1.90
C LYS A 127 8.71 -18.02 -2.03
N GLU A 128 7.84 -18.82 -2.63
CA GLU A 128 6.41 -18.52 -2.72
C GLU A 128 5.68 -19.19 -1.57
N VAL A 129 4.87 -18.43 -0.85
CA VAL A 129 4.15 -18.89 0.35
C VAL A 129 2.66 -18.69 0.17
N ASN A 130 1.88 -19.78 0.20
CA ASN A 130 0.42 -19.69 0.24
C ASN A 130 -0.03 -19.28 1.65
N LEU A 131 -0.21 -17.97 1.85
CA LEU A 131 -0.54 -17.41 3.16
C LEU A 131 -1.91 -17.89 3.63
N TRP A 132 -2.88 -17.97 2.72
CA TRP A 132 -4.22 -18.47 3.05
C TRP A 132 -4.16 -19.90 3.60
N LYS A 133 -3.40 -20.79 2.95
CA LYS A 133 -3.22 -22.17 3.41
C LYS A 133 -2.54 -22.23 4.78
N ILE A 134 -1.48 -21.45 4.98
CA ILE A 134 -0.81 -21.38 6.30
C ILE A 134 -1.79 -20.96 7.40
N LEU A 135 -2.64 -19.97 7.14
CA LEU A 135 -3.64 -19.53 8.11
C LEU A 135 -4.70 -20.60 8.36
N VAL A 136 -5.20 -21.27 7.31
CA VAL A 136 -6.15 -22.38 7.43
C VAL A 136 -5.56 -23.51 8.26
N ASP A 137 -4.30 -23.87 8.03
CA ASP A 137 -3.62 -24.95 8.75
C ASP A 137 -3.36 -24.58 10.22
N TYR A 138 -3.09 -23.29 10.52
CA TYR A 138 -2.79 -22.81 11.87
C TYR A 138 -4.06 -22.53 12.71
N ILE A 139 -5.05 -21.84 12.14
CA ILE A 139 -6.27 -21.39 12.82
C ILE A 139 -7.37 -22.48 12.78
N GLY A 140 -7.29 -23.41 11.82
CA GLY A 140 -8.21 -24.53 11.69
C GLY A 140 -9.54 -24.16 11.03
N ASN A 141 -10.65 -24.63 11.64
CA ASN A 141 -12.01 -24.52 11.09
C ASN A 141 -12.73 -23.23 11.46
N ASP A 142 -12.05 -22.31 12.13
CA ASP A 142 -12.62 -21.01 12.47
C ASP A 142 -12.77 -20.12 11.23
N ASP A 143 -13.87 -19.38 11.17
CA ASP A 143 -14.10 -18.37 10.13
C ASP A 143 -13.16 -17.17 10.33
N PHE A 144 -12.66 -16.61 9.23
CA PHE A 144 -11.78 -15.45 9.23
C PHE A 144 -11.81 -14.70 7.89
N GLU A 145 -11.55 -13.39 7.98
CA GLU A 145 -11.17 -12.54 6.85
C GLU A 145 -9.70 -12.15 6.99
N LEU A 146 -8.92 -12.31 5.93
CA LEU A 146 -7.55 -11.84 5.83
C LEU A 146 -7.56 -10.40 5.33
N VAL A 147 -7.38 -9.47 6.26
CA VAL A 147 -7.52 -8.03 6.01
C VAL A 147 -6.31 -7.50 5.26
N SER A 148 -5.10 -7.75 5.78
CA SER A 148 -3.85 -7.27 5.21
C SER A 148 -2.63 -7.91 5.88
N THR A 149 -1.44 -7.59 5.37
CA THR A 149 -0.22 -7.60 6.19
C THR A 149 0.13 -6.17 6.60
N LEU A 150 0.70 -5.99 7.78
CA LEU A 150 1.15 -4.67 8.23
C LEU A 150 2.23 -4.09 7.30
N PRO A 151 2.38 -2.74 7.27
CA PRO A 151 3.27 -2.05 6.34
C PRO A 151 4.77 -2.25 6.59
N THR A 152 5.15 -2.88 7.70
CA THR A 152 6.56 -3.05 8.09
C THR A 152 6.88 -4.50 8.41
N ILE A 153 8.01 -4.99 7.89
CA ILE A 153 8.64 -6.23 8.36
C ILE A 153 9.29 -5.94 9.71
N GLN A 154 8.78 -6.54 10.78
CA GLN A 154 9.29 -6.30 12.13
C GLN A 154 10.34 -7.33 12.49
N LYS A 155 11.50 -6.88 12.97
CA LYS A 155 12.45 -7.78 13.62
C LYS A 155 12.09 -7.89 15.10
N ILE A 156 11.79 -9.09 15.58
CA ILE A 156 11.43 -9.36 16.96
C ILE A 156 12.38 -10.43 17.47
N ASN A 157 13.13 -10.12 18.53
CA ASN A 157 14.13 -11.03 19.11
C ASN A 157 15.10 -11.61 18.06
N GLY A 158 15.54 -10.78 17.10
CA GLY A 158 16.50 -11.16 16.06
C GLY A 158 15.93 -11.92 14.85
N ASN A 159 14.63 -12.21 14.81
CA ASN A 159 13.97 -12.84 13.66
C ASN A 159 13.09 -11.82 12.91
N ASP A 160 13.08 -11.89 11.58
CA ASP A 160 12.25 -11.04 10.73
C ASP A 160 10.86 -11.66 10.53
N TYR A 161 9.81 -10.85 10.75
CA TYR A 161 8.42 -11.26 10.68
C TYR A 161 7.59 -10.39 9.73
N SER A 162 6.74 -11.05 8.94
CA SER A 162 5.57 -10.39 8.35
C SER A 162 4.39 -10.53 9.31
N ILE A 163 3.73 -9.43 9.62
CA ILE A 163 2.60 -9.41 10.56
C ILE A 163 1.30 -9.49 9.75
N ILE A 164 0.51 -10.51 10.02
CA ILE A 164 -0.74 -10.81 9.29
C ILE A 164 -1.92 -10.33 10.14
N LYS A 165 -2.72 -9.41 9.61
CA LYS A 165 -3.95 -8.91 10.25
C LYS A 165 -5.13 -9.68 9.70
N THR A 166 -5.84 -10.41 10.55
CA THR A 166 -7.12 -11.04 10.22
C THR A 166 -8.24 -10.43 11.06
N GLN A 167 -9.47 -10.68 10.66
CA GLN A 167 -10.67 -10.27 11.38
C GLN A 167 -11.61 -11.45 11.58
N LYS A 168 -12.18 -11.56 12.78
CA LYS A 168 -13.23 -12.51 13.13
C LYS A 168 -14.25 -11.81 14.02
N GLN A 169 -15.53 -11.84 13.64
CA GLN A 169 -16.62 -11.21 14.41
C GLN A 169 -16.31 -9.76 14.85
N LYS A 170 -15.77 -8.96 13.92
CA LYS A 170 -15.33 -7.57 14.13
C LYS A 170 -14.14 -7.37 15.08
N LYS A 171 -13.47 -8.43 15.52
CA LYS A 171 -12.22 -8.36 16.30
C LYS A 171 -11.02 -8.66 15.41
N TYR A 172 -9.96 -7.87 15.57
CA TYR A 172 -8.70 -8.09 14.86
C TYR A 172 -7.81 -9.08 15.60
N HIS A 173 -7.13 -9.93 14.84
CA HIS A 173 -6.12 -10.88 15.30
C HIS A 173 -4.85 -10.66 14.50
N PHE A 174 -3.69 -10.75 15.15
CA PHE A 174 -2.41 -10.48 14.51
C PHE A 174 -1.46 -11.67 14.65
N PHE A 175 -1.16 -12.34 13.56
CA PHE A 175 -0.26 -13.50 13.52
C PHE A 175 1.11 -13.11 12.98
N ILE A 176 2.17 -13.63 13.58
CA ILE A 176 3.55 -13.35 13.16
C ILE A 176 4.10 -14.50 12.31
N LEU A 177 4.30 -14.24 11.01
CA LEU A 177 4.91 -15.18 10.07
C LEU A 177 6.41 -14.98 10.02
N ASN A 178 7.16 -15.98 10.48
CA ASN A 178 8.62 -15.97 10.45
C ASN A 178 9.14 -16.12 9.02
N LEU A 179 9.89 -15.15 8.52
CA LEU A 179 10.33 -15.13 7.12
C LEU A 179 11.45 -16.15 6.81
N LYS A 180 12.10 -16.68 7.84
CA LYS A 180 13.11 -17.73 7.69
C LYS A 180 12.48 -19.12 7.66
N THR A 181 11.59 -19.41 8.62
CA THR A 181 10.97 -20.74 8.78
C THR A 181 9.70 -20.90 7.93
N LEU A 182 9.10 -19.79 7.51
CA LEU A 182 7.84 -19.71 6.78
C LEU A 182 6.66 -20.32 7.55
N LYS A 183 6.68 -20.19 8.88
CA LYS A 183 5.63 -20.66 9.79
C LYS A 183 5.13 -19.52 10.66
N ILE A 184 3.87 -19.64 11.11
CA ILE A 184 3.33 -18.76 12.14
C ILE A 184 3.94 -19.18 13.47
N ASP A 185 4.64 -18.26 14.13
CA ASP A 185 5.28 -18.50 15.43
C ASP A 185 4.33 -18.16 16.60
N GLY A 186 3.23 -17.45 16.35
CA GLY A 186 2.23 -17.12 17.36
C GLY A 186 1.27 -16.00 16.95
N GLU A 187 0.38 -15.69 17.88
CA GLU A 187 -0.48 -14.50 17.85
C GLU A 187 0.08 -13.43 18.79
N LYS A 188 -0.11 -12.16 18.42
CA LYS A 188 0.30 -10.98 19.18
C LYS A 188 -0.86 -10.01 19.32
N THR A 189 -0.84 -9.24 20.41
CA THR A 189 -1.77 -8.12 20.55
C THR A 189 -1.32 -6.93 19.71
N GLU A 190 -2.27 -6.07 19.35
CA GLU A 190 -1.97 -4.80 18.66
C GLU A 190 -0.96 -3.96 19.46
N GLN A 191 -1.06 -3.97 20.79
CA GLN A 191 -0.18 -3.21 21.67
C GLN A 191 1.27 -3.75 21.64
N GLU A 192 1.48 -5.06 21.54
CA GLU A 192 2.80 -5.66 21.39
C GLU A 192 3.44 -5.33 20.03
N LEU A 193 2.61 -5.11 19.01
CA LEU A 193 3.03 -4.84 17.63
C LEU A 193 3.10 -3.35 17.31
N LYS A 194 2.73 -2.49 18.27
CA LYS A 194 2.66 -1.04 18.09
C LYS A 194 4.02 -0.49 17.70
N GLU A 195 4.10 0.05 16.48
CA GLU A 195 5.33 0.63 15.97
C GLU A 195 5.62 1.99 16.58
N LYS A 196 6.73 2.08 17.30
CA LYS A 196 7.36 3.33 17.71
C LYS A 196 8.01 3.98 16.50
N ASN A 197 8.08 5.31 16.52
CA ASN A 197 8.72 6.11 15.48
C ASN A 197 8.05 6.08 14.10
N ARG A 198 6.80 5.59 14.00
CA ARG A 198 6.06 5.56 12.74
C ARG A 198 5.79 6.93 12.12
N VAL A 199 5.91 8.01 12.90
CA VAL A 199 5.77 9.39 12.42
C VAL A 199 6.71 9.70 11.23
N TYR A 200 7.87 9.06 11.16
CA TYR A 200 8.82 9.22 10.06
C TYR A 200 8.25 8.78 8.69
N LEU A 201 7.29 7.86 8.67
CA LEU A 201 6.61 7.42 7.45
C LEU A 201 5.46 8.35 7.05
N THR A 202 5.12 9.33 7.89
CA THR A 202 3.96 10.22 7.72
C THR A 202 4.33 11.66 7.40
N ILE A 203 5.64 11.98 7.37
CA ILE A 203 6.12 13.30 6.96
C ILE A 203 5.68 13.52 5.52
N SER A 204 4.82 14.52 5.32
CA SER A 204 4.35 14.87 3.99
C SER A 204 5.44 15.64 3.27
N THR A 205 5.67 15.29 2.01
CA THR A 205 6.61 15.95 1.11
C THR A 205 5.89 16.56 -0.10
N SER A 206 4.54 16.53 -0.09
CA SER A 206 3.70 17.08 -1.14
C SER A 206 3.62 18.59 -1.03
N ASP A 207 4.46 19.28 -1.79
CA ASP A 207 4.02 20.24 -2.80
C ASP A 207 5.23 20.96 -3.39
N SER A 208 5.45 20.77 -4.69
CA SER A 208 6.34 21.51 -5.63
C SER A 208 7.72 20.94 -6.03
N GLY A 209 8.13 19.75 -5.53
CA GLY A 209 9.36 19.03 -5.95
C GLY A 209 9.21 17.97 -7.06
N ASP A 210 8.02 17.84 -7.66
CA ASP A 210 7.63 16.69 -8.49
C ASP A 210 8.37 16.60 -9.84
N ALA A 211 9.10 15.51 -10.05
CA ALA A 211 9.82 15.20 -11.28
C ALA A 211 9.14 14.11 -12.14
N GLY A 212 7.86 13.87 -11.91
CA GLY A 212 7.09 12.74 -12.43
C GLY A 212 7.32 11.46 -11.63
N VAL A 213 7.65 11.58 -10.34
CA VAL A 213 7.81 10.44 -9.44
C VAL A 213 6.93 10.63 -8.21
N TYR A 214 6.02 9.70 -7.97
CA TYR A 214 5.06 9.78 -6.88
C TYR A 214 5.33 8.71 -5.82
N PRO A 215 5.41 9.10 -4.54
CA PRO A 215 5.38 8.14 -3.45
C PRO A 215 3.96 7.56 -3.33
N TYR A 216 3.88 6.24 -3.14
CA TYR A 216 2.66 5.54 -2.77
C TYR A 216 3.02 4.43 -1.79
N ASP A 217 2.45 4.46 -0.59
CA ASP A 217 2.82 3.55 0.51
C ASP A 217 4.35 3.54 0.73
N ASN A 218 5.02 2.40 0.57
CA ASN A 218 6.47 2.26 0.70
C ASN A 218 7.21 2.30 -0.65
N SER A 219 6.58 2.80 -1.71
CA SER A 219 7.07 2.69 -3.08
C SER A 219 7.09 4.01 -3.83
N PHE A 220 7.89 4.09 -4.89
CA PHE A 220 8.03 5.26 -5.76
C PHE A 220 7.76 4.86 -7.20
N TRP A 221 6.78 5.54 -7.82
CA TRP A 221 6.24 5.23 -9.13
C TRP A 221 6.53 6.33 -10.11
N LYS A 222 6.90 5.94 -11.33
CA LYS A 222 7.05 6.88 -12.44
C LYS A 222 5.69 7.17 -13.05
N ASP A 223 5.37 8.43 -13.23
CA ASP A 223 4.22 8.86 -14.02
C ASP A 223 4.61 9.01 -15.50
N LYS A 224 3.62 9.32 -16.36
CA LYS A 224 3.84 9.56 -17.79
C LYS A 224 4.68 10.81 -18.08
N SER A 225 4.69 11.78 -17.17
CA SER A 225 5.48 13.01 -17.26
C SER A 225 6.95 12.80 -16.89
N TYR A 226 7.32 11.71 -16.21
CA TYR A 226 8.71 11.40 -15.84
C TYR A 226 9.69 11.53 -17.02
N LYS A 227 10.70 12.40 -16.87
CA LYS A 227 11.78 12.63 -17.86
C LYS A 227 13.18 12.28 -17.36
N GLY A 228 13.32 11.73 -16.15
CA GLY A 228 14.62 11.38 -15.58
C GLY A 228 15.41 12.54 -14.97
N ASN A 229 14.79 13.70 -14.74
CA ASN A 229 15.42 14.86 -14.12
C ASN A 229 15.27 14.84 -12.59
N ILE A 230 15.77 13.77 -11.97
CA ILE A 230 15.73 13.55 -10.51
C ILE A 230 17.13 13.54 -9.89
N ASN A 231 17.23 13.88 -8.60
CA ASN A 231 18.50 13.87 -7.85
C ASN A 231 19.21 12.51 -7.88
N LEU A 232 18.47 11.39 -7.96
CA LEU A 232 19.04 10.03 -8.00
C LEU A 232 20.07 9.86 -9.11
N LYS A 233 19.90 10.58 -10.23
CA LYS A 233 20.83 10.57 -11.36
C LYS A 233 22.26 10.95 -10.97
N GLU A 234 22.39 11.90 -10.05
CA GLU A 234 23.69 12.41 -9.58
C GLU A 234 24.16 11.67 -8.33
N SER A 235 23.25 11.35 -7.41
CA SER A 235 23.62 10.70 -6.14
C SER A 235 23.90 9.19 -6.29
N ASN A 236 23.28 8.51 -7.25
CA ASN A 236 23.51 7.10 -7.54
C ASN A 236 23.12 6.73 -8.98
N LEU A 237 24.06 6.91 -9.91
CA LEU A 237 23.83 6.67 -11.35
C LEU A 237 23.32 5.25 -11.65
N THR A 238 23.88 4.22 -11.00
CA THR A 238 23.47 2.82 -11.23
C THR A 238 22.02 2.56 -10.81
N ALA A 239 21.60 3.07 -9.65
CA ALA A 239 20.21 2.95 -9.22
C ALA A 239 19.26 3.77 -10.11
N PHE A 240 19.69 4.94 -10.58
CA PHE A 240 18.95 5.75 -11.53
C PHE A 240 18.75 5.04 -12.88
N GLU A 241 19.79 4.44 -13.44
CA GLU A 241 19.73 3.70 -14.71
C GLU A 241 18.76 2.52 -14.60
N LEU A 242 18.80 1.80 -13.48
CA LEU A 242 17.86 0.71 -13.21
C LEU A 242 16.43 1.25 -13.04
N PHE A 243 16.22 2.30 -12.26
CA PHE A 243 14.91 2.89 -12.00
C PHE A 243 14.30 3.49 -13.27
N SER A 244 15.12 3.92 -14.23
CA SER A 244 14.65 4.46 -15.51
C SER A 244 14.02 3.41 -16.44
N LYS A 245 14.16 2.12 -16.15
CA LYS A 245 13.54 1.05 -16.95
C LYS A 245 12.01 1.03 -16.75
N PRO A 246 11.22 0.63 -17.75
CA PRO A 246 9.75 0.67 -17.68
C PRO A 246 9.19 -0.11 -16.49
N ASP A 247 9.59 -1.36 -16.32
CA ASP A 247 9.09 -2.27 -15.27
C ASP A 247 9.90 -2.18 -13.96
N ALA A 248 10.56 -1.04 -13.72
CA ALA A 248 11.32 -0.80 -12.51
C ALA A 248 10.59 0.13 -11.53
N PHE A 249 10.66 -0.20 -10.24
CA PHE A 249 10.13 0.62 -9.16
C PHE A 249 11.16 0.75 -8.05
N ALA A 250 11.02 1.79 -7.23
CA ALA A 250 11.81 1.97 -6.04
C ALA A 250 10.97 1.72 -4.79
N TYR A 251 11.61 1.21 -3.74
CA TYR A 251 10.99 0.88 -2.47
C TYR A 251 11.82 1.41 -1.30
N LYS A 252 11.13 1.88 -0.26
CA LYS A 252 11.70 2.15 1.05
C LYS A 252 12.09 0.83 1.71
N VAL A 253 13.31 0.76 2.22
CA VAL A 253 13.80 -0.36 3.02
C VAL A 253 13.65 0.02 4.49
N ILE A 254 12.55 -0.40 5.11
CA ILE A 254 12.19 0.00 6.48
C ILE A 254 12.78 -1.00 7.47
N ASN A 255 13.66 -0.54 8.35
CA ASN A 255 14.27 -1.37 9.37
C ASN A 255 13.56 -1.13 10.72
N SER A 256 12.89 -2.17 11.22
CA SER A 256 12.21 -2.17 12.52
C SER A 256 12.83 -3.21 13.45
N GLU A 257 13.17 -2.81 14.66
CA GLU A 257 13.71 -3.67 15.72
C GLU A 257 12.83 -3.55 16.97
N ASN A 258 12.28 -4.68 17.42
CA ASN A 258 11.37 -4.80 18.56
C ASN A 258 10.27 -3.72 18.57
N GLY A 259 9.66 -3.52 17.40
CA GLY A 259 8.58 -2.57 17.20
C GLY A 259 9.03 -1.10 17.10
N ALA A 260 10.31 -0.80 16.88
CA ALA A 260 10.77 0.58 16.65
C ALA A 260 11.44 0.72 15.28
N ILE A 261 10.98 1.68 14.48
CA ILE A 261 11.67 2.06 13.24
C ILE A 261 12.99 2.73 13.61
N THR A 262 14.08 2.22 13.02
CA THR A 262 15.46 2.56 13.38
C THR A 262 16.16 3.47 12.37
N ASN A 263 15.68 3.52 11.12
CA ASN A 263 16.29 4.28 10.03
C ASN A 263 15.40 5.44 9.55
N GLY A 264 14.74 6.12 10.49
CA GLY A 264 13.76 7.16 10.18
C GLY A 264 14.31 8.35 9.40
N LYS A 265 15.51 8.81 9.76
CA LYS A 265 16.19 9.92 9.09
C LYS A 265 16.52 9.54 7.64
N GLU A 266 17.09 8.35 7.46
CA GLU A 266 17.51 7.83 6.17
C GLU A 266 16.31 7.62 5.23
N LEU A 267 15.15 7.22 5.77
CA LEU A 267 13.91 7.05 5.01
C LEU A 267 13.35 8.38 4.50
N ILE A 268 13.48 9.47 5.26
CA ILE A 268 13.08 10.81 4.84
C ILE A 268 14.09 11.35 3.83
N ASP A 269 15.38 11.29 4.14
CA ASP A 269 16.46 11.76 3.26
C ASP A 269 16.42 11.08 1.89
N LEU A 270 16.10 9.79 1.85
CA LEU A 270 15.92 8.99 0.63
C LEU A 270 14.97 9.65 -0.38
N GLU A 271 13.88 10.27 0.09
CA GLU A 271 12.88 10.87 -0.80
C GLU A 271 13.48 11.98 -1.67
N THR A 272 14.52 12.66 -1.18
CA THR A 272 15.29 13.66 -1.94
C THR A 272 15.74 13.10 -3.28
N GLY A 273 16.15 11.82 -3.35
CA GLY A 273 16.57 11.17 -4.58
C GLY A 273 15.53 11.18 -5.69
N PHE A 274 14.25 11.22 -5.35
CA PHE A 274 13.13 11.17 -6.30
C PHE A 274 12.54 12.54 -6.64
N LEU A 275 13.02 13.61 -5.99
CA LEU A 275 12.66 14.98 -6.30
C LEU A 275 13.46 15.51 -7.49
N LYS A 276 13.02 16.64 -8.05
CA LYS A 276 13.77 17.39 -9.07
C LYS A 276 15.20 17.66 -8.61
N GLN A 277 16.11 17.70 -9.58
CA GLN A 277 17.51 18.07 -9.34
C GLN A 277 17.63 19.37 -8.52
N GLY A 278 18.43 19.33 -7.46
CA GLY A 278 18.70 20.46 -6.57
C GLY A 278 17.64 20.72 -5.50
N VAL A 279 16.52 19.99 -5.48
CA VAL A 279 15.47 20.12 -4.46
C VAL A 279 15.73 19.15 -3.31
N SER A 280 15.61 19.61 -2.07
CA SER A 280 15.70 18.79 -0.85
C SER A 280 14.31 18.38 -0.36
N VAL A 281 14.21 17.20 0.27
CA VAL A 281 12.97 16.80 0.96
C VAL A 281 12.54 17.83 2.01
N TYR A 282 13.48 18.48 2.69
CA TYR A 282 13.21 19.45 3.75
C TYR A 282 12.69 20.80 3.26
N ASP A 283 12.78 21.08 1.96
CA ASP A 283 12.20 22.30 1.38
C ASP A 283 10.66 22.28 1.50
N HIS A 284 10.08 21.08 1.50
CA HIS A 284 8.65 20.80 1.45
C HIS A 284 8.18 19.83 2.55
N ALA A 285 9.02 19.51 3.53
CA ALA A 285 8.66 18.55 4.57
C ALA A 285 7.74 19.19 5.61
N HIS A 286 6.62 18.53 5.88
CA HIS A 286 5.63 18.95 6.87
C HIS A 286 5.20 17.80 7.78
N LEU A 287 5.12 18.08 9.08
CA LEU A 287 4.46 17.23 10.06
C LEU A 287 2.96 17.53 10.06
N PRO A 288 2.08 16.55 9.76
CA PRO A 288 0.64 16.77 9.80
C PRO A 288 0.16 17.26 11.17
N GLY A 289 -0.80 18.18 11.18
CA GLY A 289 -1.25 18.83 12.43
C GLY A 289 -1.77 17.88 13.50
N LYS A 290 -2.36 16.75 13.11
CA LYS A 290 -2.78 15.69 14.05
C LYS A 290 -1.62 15.07 14.85
N PHE A 291 -0.40 15.15 14.33
CA PHE A 291 0.82 14.63 14.97
C PHE A 291 1.69 15.74 15.56
N SER A 292 1.31 17.00 15.38
CA SER A 292 2.03 18.16 15.94
C SER A 292 1.50 18.52 17.33
N ILE A 293 2.38 18.94 18.25
CA ILE A 293 2.01 19.56 19.53
C ILE A 293 1.29 20.90 19.34
N GLU A 294 1.46 21.53 18.18
CA GLU A 294 0.83 22.79 17.83
C GLU A 294 -0.61 22.61 17.29
N GLY A 295 -1.03 21.37 17.02
CA GLY A 295 -2.35 21.06 16.45
C GLY A 295 -2.58 21.56 15.03
N LYS A 296 -1.52 22.02 14.34
CA LYS A 296 -1.53 22.53 12.96
C LYS A 296 -0.36 21.93 12.19
N GLU A 297 -0.43 21.98 10.86
CA GLU A 297 0.68 21.54 10.01
C GLU A 297 1.95 22.35 10.33
N THR A 298 3.03 21.64 10.63
CA THR A 298 4.29 22.24 11.10
C THR A 298 5.39 21.92 10.11
N LYS A 299 6.07 22.96 9.58
CA LYS A 299 7.20 22.79 8.67
C LYS A 299 8.38 22.11 9.40
N ILE A 300 9.00 21.14 8.75
CA ILE A 300 10.18 20.42 9.21
C ILE A 300 11.35 20.83 8.32
N SER A 301 12.30 21.60 8.85
CA SER A 301 13.46 22.06 8.05
C SER A 301 14.66 21.15 8.20
N HIS A 302 14.71 20.38 9.29
CA HIS A 302 15.71 19.35 9.55
C HIS A 302 15.08 18.19 10.32
N PHE A 303 15.69 17.00 10.27
CA PHE A 303 15.18 15.82 10.96
C PHE A 303 14.86 16.06 12.45
N ASP A 304 15.73 16.78 13.16
CA ASP A 304 15.61 17.03 14.59
C ASP A 304 14.39 17.88 14.96
N ASP A 305 13.80 18.60 14.00
CA ASP A 305 12.57 19.36 14.24
C ASP A 305 11.38 18.42 14.53
N ILE A 306 11.40 17.19 14.01
CA ILE A 306 10.33 16.21 14.27
C ILE A 306 10.24 15.92 15.77
N GLN A 307 11.37 15.75 16.45
CA GLN A 307 11.38 15.49 17.91
C GLN A 307 10.84 16.67 18.72
N LYS A 308 11.00 17.90 18.23
CA LYS A 308 10.52 19.11 18.90
C LYS A 308 9.00 19.26 18.79
N TYR A 309 8.45 18.90 17.64
CA TYR A 309 7.04 19.17 17.32
C TYR A 309 6.13 17.96 17.42
N TYR A 310 6.67 16.74 17.46
CA TYR A 310 5.87 15.53 17.50
C TYR A 310 5.18 15.32 18.86
N ASN A 311 3.86 15.09 18.85
CA ASN A 311 3.04 14.95 20.05
C ASN A 311 2.98 13.53 20.63
N GLY A 312 3.70 12.56 20.05
CA GLY A 312 3.68 11.16 20.50
C GLY A 312 2.43 10.36 20.10
N LEU A 313 1.46 10.97 19.42
CA LEU A 313 0.27 10.30 18.90
C LEU A 313 0.56 9.71 17.51
N LEU A 314 0.06 8.51 17.26
CA LEU A 314 0.02 7.90 15.94
C LEU A 314 -1.34 7.28 15.72
N ASP A 315 -1.81 7.37 14.48
CA ASP A 315 -3.04 6.72 14.03
C ASP A 315 -2.88 5.20 14.14
N PRO A 316 -3.76 4.47 14.86
CA PRO A 316 -3.84 3.02 14.73
C PRO A 316 -4.29 2.69 13.31
N ASN A 317 -3.53 1.82 12.63
CA ASN A 317 -3.78 1.40 11.24
C ASN A 317 -5.11 0.70 11.01
#